data_AF-A0A1J3G3G8-F1
#
_entry.id   AF-A0A1J3G3G8-F1
#
_cell.length_a   1.000
_cell.length_b   1.000
_cell.length_c   1.000
_cell.angle_alpha   90.00
_cell.angle_beta   90.00
_cell.angle_gamma   90.00
#
_symmetry.space_group_name_H-M   'P 1'
#
loop_
_entity.id
_entity.type
_entity.pdbx_description
1 polymer ?
#
loop_
_entity_poly.entity_id
_entity_poly.type
_entity_poly.pdbx_seq_one_letter_code
_entity_poly.pdbx_strand_id
1 'polypeptide(L)'
;AKLFSSRGAKSTLLTTRSNHEFLDKRIEAIKNQNPDLEIGIKIFDFPCVELGLPEGCDHVDFIISYPKPDAGDLLLKLFMSTKYMNQQLESFIETTKPTCLVADMFFTWATESAQKFGVPRLVFHGTSFF
;
A
#
# COMPACT_ATOMS: atom_id res chain seq x y z
N ALA A 1 8.61 4.58 5.74
CA ALA A 1 9.21 5.43 4.69
C ALA A 1 10.13 6.51 5.26
N LYS A 2 9.64 7.54 5.98
CA LYS A 2 10.48 8.64 6.50
C LYS A 2 11.76 8.17 7.21
N LEU A 3 11.63 7.18 8.08
CA LEU A 3 12.74 6.61 8.84
C LEU A 3 13.78 5.85 7.98
N PHE A 4 13.37 5.30 6.83
CA PHE A 4 14.29 4.71 5.86
C PHE A 4 15.02 5.80 5.08
N SER A 5 14.28 6.81 4.59
CA SER A 5 14.86 7.96 3.89
C SER A 5 15.81 8.76 4.75
N SER A 6 15.55 8.93 6.05
CA SER A 6 16.46 9.62 6.97
C SER A 6 17.78 8.87 7.19
N ARG A 7 17.89 7.63 6.71
CA ARG A 7 19.11 6.81 6.73
C ARG A 7 19.70 6.61 5.32
N GLY A 8 19.28 7.44 4.36
CA GLY A 8 19.80 7.44 2.99
C GLY A 8 19.11 6.46 2.02
N ALA A 9 18.05 5.76 2.45
CA ALA A 9 17.33 4.85 1.55
C ALA A 9 16.18 5.56 0.82
N LYS A 10 16.19 5.53 -0.51
CA LYS A 10 15.04 5.98 -1.31
C LYS A 10 13.80 5.16 -0.97
N SER A 11 12.70 5.83 -0.64
CA SER A 11 11.44 5.19 -0.25
C SER A 11 10.31 5.54 -1.21
N THR A 12 9.54 4.54 -1.64
CA THR A 12 8.32 4.76 -2.43
C THR A 12 7.13 4.12 -1.73
N LEU A 13 6.07 4.90 -1.51
CA LEU A 13 4.79 4.40 -1.01
C LEU A 13 3.94 3.94 -2.18
N LEU A 14 3.45 2.70 -2.12
CA LEU A 14 2.48 2.15 -3.07
C LEU A 14 1.09 2.30 -2.47
N THR A 15 0.17 2.93 -3.19
CA THR A 15 -1.16 3.29 -2.66
C THR A 15 -2.21 3.31 -3.77
N THR A 16 -3.49 3.40 -3.41
CA THR A 16 -4.60 3.65 -4.34
C THR A 16 -4.91 5.15 -4.46
N ARG A 17 -5.77 5.51 -5.42
CA ARG A 17 -6.12 6.91 -5.72
C ARG A 17 -6.81 7.62 -4.54
N SER A 18 -7.68 6.94 -3.79
CA SER A 18 -8.40 7.57 -2.68
C SER A 18 -7.50 8.07 -1.55
N ASN A 19 -6.34 7.44 -1.38
CA ASN A 19 -5.35 7.82 -0.35
C ASN A 19 -4.33 8.87 -0.84
N HIS A 20 -4.32 9.19 -2.13
CA HIS A 20 -3.26 9.97 -2.75
C HIS A 20 -3.17 11.38 -2.17
N GLU A 21 -4.27 12.14 -2.15
CA GLU A 21 -4.26 13.53 -1.68
C GLU A 21 -3.79 13.67 -0.23
N PHE A 22 -4.20 12.73 0.64
CA PHE A 22 -3.78 12.73 2.04
C PHE A 22 -2.28 12.46 2.17
N LEU A 23 -1.77 11.44 1.48
CA LEU A 23 -0.35 11.08 1.52
C LEU A 23 0.54 12.14 0.89
N ASP A 24 0.09 12.76 -0.19
CA ASP A 24 0.86 13.77 -0.91
C ASP A 24 1.11 15.00 -0.04
N LYS A 25 0.06 15.56 0.57
CA LYS A 25 0.16 16.67 1.55
C LYS A 25 1.10 16.33 2.72
N ARG A 26 1.05 15.08 3.22
CA ARG A 26 1.91 14.63 4.32
C ARG A 26 3.37 14.55 3.88
N ILE A 27 3.64 14.07 2.67
CA ILE A 27 5.00 13.97 2.12
C ILE A 27 5.56 15.36 1.82
N GLU A 28 4.76 16.27 1.26
CA GLU A 28 5.16 17.68 1.06
C GLU A 28 5.57 18.33 2.38
N ALA A 29 4.76 18.18 3.43
CA ALA A 29 5.11 18.70 4.75
C ALA A 29 6.42 18.11 5.30
N ILE A 30 6.68 16.81 5.08
CA ILE A 30 7.93 16.16 5.48
C ILE A 30 9.12 16.70 4.70
N LYS A 31 8.97 16.89 3.37
CA LYS A 31 10.00 17.43 2.48
C LYS A 31 10.31 18.89 2.78
N ASN A 32 9.31 19.71 3.10
CA ASN A 32 9.51 21.10 3.51
C ASN A 32 10.39 21.21 4.76
N GLN A 33 10.31 20.24 5.68
CA GLN A 33 11.16 20.18 6.87
C GLN A 33 12.51 19.50 6.63
N ASN A 34 12.60 18.63 5.62
CA ASN A 34 13.79 17.82 5.32
C ASN A 34 13.91 17.64 3.80
N PRO A 35 14.45 18.64 3.07
CA PRO A 35 14.45 18.64 1.61
C PRO A 35 15.21 17.47 0.97
N ASP A 36 16.20 16.93 1.69
CA ASP A 36 17.05 15.82 1.23
C ASP A 36 16.36 14.44 1.30
N LEU A 37 15.15 14.35 1.87
CA LEU A 37 14.44 13.06 1.97
C LEU A 37 13.83 12.64 0.63
N GLU A 38 14.35 11.54 0.08
CA GLU A 38 13.79 10.88 -1.09
C GLU A 38 12.60 9.98 -0.73
N ILE A 39 11.40 10.57 -0.74
CA ILE A 39 10.13 9.87 -0.57
C ILE A 39 9.23 10.14 -1.78
N GLY A 40 8.78 9.09 -2.45
CA GLY A 40 7.85 9.15 -3.59
C GLY A 40 6.54 8.38 -3.34
N ILE A 41 5.57 8.59 -4.23
CA ILE A 41 4.29 7.86 -4.25
C ILE A 41 4.14 7.20 -5.62
N LYS A 42 3.66 5.96 -5.65
CA LYS A 42 3.15 5.28 -6.84
C LYS A 42 1.70 4.89 -6.58
N ILE A 43 0.83 5.32 -7.48
CA ILE A 43 -0.60 4.99 -7.44
C ILE A 43 -0.82 3.70 -8.23
N PHE A 44 -1.55 2.76 -7.64
CA PHE A 44 -2.09 1.57 -8.27
C PHE A 44 -3.60 1.74 -8.46
N ASP A 45 -4.09 1.21 -9.57
CA ASP A 45 -5.51 1.15 -9.87
C ASP A 45 -6.15 0.00 -9.07
N PHE A 46 -7.29 0.27 -8.44
CA PHE A 46 -8.04 -0.70 -7.67
C PHE A 46 -9.55 -0.54 -7.97
N PRO A 47 -10.10 -1.35 -8.89
CA PRO A 47 -11.44 -1.12 -9.43
C PRO A 47 -12.53 -1.69 -8.51
N CYS A 48 -12.80 -1.01 -7.38
CA CYS A 48 -13.72 -1.49 -6.33
C CYS A 48 -15.04 -2.09 -6.88
N VAL A 49 -15.72 -1.37 -7.76
CA VAL A 49 -17.04 -1.76 -8.29
C VAL A 49 -16.95 -3.05 -9.11
N GLU A 50 -15.92 -3.23 -9.94
CA GLU A 50 -15.71 -4.43 -10.74
C GLU A 50 -15.40 -5.66 -9.88
N LEU A 51 -14.81 -5.42 -8.71
CA LEU A 51 -14.54 -6.45 -7.69
C LEU A 51 -15.77 -6.74 -6.82
N GLY A 52 -16.89 -6.07 -7.08
CA GLY A 52 -18.12 -6.15 -6.30
C GLY A 52 -17.99 -5.55 -4.90
N LEU A 53 -17.02 -4.66 -4.70
CA LEU A 53 -16.92 -3.81 -3.51
C LEU A 53 -17.72 -2.52 -3.76
N PRO A 54 -18.24 -1.86 -2.71
CA PRO A 54 -18.82 -0.53 -2.84
C PRO A 54 -17.82 0.45 -3.47
N GLU A 55 -18.34 1.48 -4.13
CA GLU A 55 -17.52 2.58 -4.62
C GLU A 55 -16.78 3.26 -3.45
N GLY A 56 -15.49 3.55 -3.61
CA GLY A 56 -14.64 4.13 -2.56
C GLY A 56 -14.21 3.17 -1.44
N CYS A 57 -14.45 1.86 -1.59
CA CYS A 57 -14.11 0.83 -0.60
C CYS A 57 -12.61 0.42 -0.63
N ASP A 58 -11.72 1.24 -1.20
CA ASP A 58 -10.28 1.03 -1.15
C ASP A 58 -9.64 1.55 0.16
N HIS A 59 -10.47 2.06 1.09
CA HIS A 59 -10.09 2.46 2.44
C HIS A 59 -10.78 1.59 3.49
N VAL A 60 -10.03 1.03 4.44
CA VAL A 60 -10.58 0.13 5.48
C VAL A 60 -11.57 0.85 6.39
N ASP A 61 -11.30 2.11 6.76
CA ASP A 61 -12.24 2.92 7.55
C ASP A 61 -13.63 3.09 6.91
N PHE A 62 -13.72 3.02 5.58
CA PHE A 62 -15.00 3.02 4.88
C PHE A 62 -15.81 1.75 5.17
N ILE A 63 -15.14 0.60 5.29
CA ILE A 63 -15.77 -0.69 5.61
C ILE A 63 -16.20 -0.74 7.09
N ILE A 64 -15.35 -0.28 8.00
CA ILE A 64 -15.62 -0.32 9.44
C ILE A 64 -16.81 0.60 9.81
N SER A 65 -16.95 1.72 9.10
CA SER A 65 -18.09 2.65 9.28
C SER A 65 -19.34 2.22 8.50
N TYR A 66 -19.29 1.14 7.71
CA TYR A 66 -20.40 0.71 6.87
C TYR A 66 -21.51 0.06 7.72
N PRO A 67 -22.73 0.62 7.75
CA PRO A 67 -23.77 0.25 8.72
C PRO A 67 -24.55 -1.05 8.38
N LYS A 68 -23.96 -2.00 7.63
CA LYS A 68 -24.63 -3.25 7.24
C LYS A 68 -24.19 -4.45 8.08
N PRO A 69 -25.07 -5.44 8.31
CA PRO A 69 -24.77 -6.66 9.07
C PRO A 69 -23.63 -7.51 8.50
N ASP A 70 -23.21 -7.26 7.24
CA ASP A 70 -22.22 -8.06 6.51
C ASP A 70 -20.82 -7.42 6.45
N ALA A 71 -20.50 -6.49 7.38
CA ALA A 71 -19.21 -5.77 7.37
C ALA A 71 -17.98 -6.70 7.41
N GLY A 72 -18.09 -7.85 8.09
CA GLY A 72 -17.03 -8.87 8.12
C GLY A 72 -16.78 -9.51 6.75
N ASP A 73 -17.85 -9.83 6.02
CA ASP A 73 -17.77 -10.40 4.67
C ASP A 73 -17.19 -9.39 3.68
N LEU A 74 -17.52 -8.10 3.85
CA LEU A 74 -16.97 -7.04 3.02
C LEU A 74 -15.47 -6.84 3.27
N LEU A 75 -15.01 -6.92 4.52
CA LEU A 75 -13.59 -6.82 4.86
C LEU A 75 -12.78 -7.99 4.28
N LEU A 76 -13.29 -9.22 4.43
CA LEU A 76 -12.67 -10.40 3.82
C LEU A 76 -12.62 -10.27 2.30
N LYS A 77 -13.70 -9.79 1.69
CA LYS A 77 -13.75 -9.53 0.26
C LYS A 77 -12.73 -8.48 -0.17
N LEU A 78 -12.56 -7.40 0.59
CA LEU A 78 -11.51 -6.39 0.33
C LEU A 78 -10.14 -7.05 0.35
N PHE A 79 -9.78 -7.78 1.42
CA PHE A 79 -8.48 -8.42 1.53
C PHE A 79 -8.21 -9.40 0.38
N MET A 80 -9.19 -10.23 0.03
CA MET A 80 -9.08 -11.13 -1.13
C MET A 80 -8.95 -10.39 -2.46
N SER A 81 -9.55 -9.20 -2.56
CA SER A 81 -9.51 -8.34 -3.74
C SER A 81 -8.17 -7.64 -3.91
N THR A 82 -7.36 -7.47 -2.85
CA THR A 82 -6.04 -6.80 -2.95
C THR A 82 -5.10 -7.47 -3.95
N LYS A 83 -5.30 -8.77 -4.24
CA LYS A 83 -4.52 -9.52 -5.24
C LYS A 83 -4.63 -8.98 -6.66
N TYR A 84 -5.63 -8.14 -6.95
CA TYR A 84 -5.74 -7.45 -8.24
C TYR A 84 -4.57 -6.47 -8.48
N MET A 85 -3.85 -6.09 -7.42
CA MET A 85 -2.65 -5.27 -7.53
C MET A 85 -1.38 -6.08 -7.84
N ASN A 86 -1.43 -7.42 -7.89
CA ASN A 86 -0.25 -8.27 -8.11
C ASN A 86 0.54 -7.86 -9.35
N GLN A 87 -0.13 -7.77 -10.49
CA GLN A 87 0.53 -7.47 -11.76
C GLN A 87 1.16 -6.07 -11.76
N GLN A 88 0.49 -5.09 -11.14
CA GLN A 88 1.02 -3.73 -11.00
C GLN A 88 2.24 -3.71 -10.07
N LEU A 89 2.22 -4.48 -8.98
CA LEU A 89 3.36 -4.63 -8.09
C LEU A 89 4.54 -5.29 -8.82
N GLU A 90 4.30 -6.39 -9.53
CA GLU A 90 5.35 -7.13 -10.24
C GLU A 90 6.00 -6.26 -11.32
N SER A 91 5.19 -5.56 -12.14
CA SER A 91 5.70 -4.61 -13.14
C SER A 91 6.51 -3.47 -12.50
N PHE A 92 6.05 -2.96 -11.35
CA PHE A 92 6.77 -1.92 -10.62
C PHE A 92 8.11 -2.42 -10.08
N ILE A 93 8.15 -3.62 -9.49
CA ILE A 93 9.37 -4.25 -8.98
C ILE A 93 10.36 -4.51 -10.12
N GLU A 94 9.89 -5.05 -11.25
CA GLU A 94 10.73 -5.31 -12.42
C GLU A 94 11.39 -4.03 -12.95
N THR A 95 10.61 -2.94 -13.02
CA THR A 95 11.06 -1.65 -13.53
C THR A 95 12.03 -0.96 -12.56
N THR A 96 11.71 -0.95 -11.27
CA THR A 96 12.44 -0.14 -10.27
C THR A 96 13.54 -0.90 -9.54
N LYS A 97 13.50 -2.24 -9.57
CA LYS A 97 14.44 -3.16 -8.92
C LYS A 97 14.76 -2.74 -7.47
N PRO A 98 13.75 -2.62 -6.59
CA PRO A 98 13.95 -2.19 -5.22
C PRO A 98 14.78 -3.23 -4.45
N THR A 99 15.55 -2.79 -3.46
CA THR A 99 16.35 -3.69 -2.62
C THR A 99 15.52 -4.45 -1.58
N CYS A 100 14.31 -3.96 -1.27
CA CYS A 100 13.40 -4.58 -0.32
C CYS A 100 11.96 -4.11 -0.57
N LEU A 101 11.00 -4.99 -0.35
CA LEU A 101 9.58 -4.65 -0.25
C LEU A 101 9.14 -4.70 1.22
N VAL A 102 8.55 -3.63 1.74
CA VAL A 102 7.83 -3.67 3.01
C VAL A 102 6.34 -3.68 2.69
N ALA A 103 5.65 -4.76 3.03
CA ALA A 103 4.24 -4.93 2.70
C ALA A 103 3.43 -5.27 3.95
N ASP A 104 2.20 -4.78 3.97
CA ASP A 104 1.24 -5.06 5.03
C ASP A 104 0.98 -6.57 5.17
N MET A 105 0.64 -7.01 6.38
CA MET A 105 0.30 -8.40 6.69
C MET A 105 -0.88 -8.95 5.86
N PHE A 106 -1.82 -8.10 5.44
CA PHE A 106 -2.96 -8.51 4.63
C PHE A 106 -2.61 -8.82 3.16
N PHE A 107 -1.47 -8.33 2.67
CA PHE A 107 -1.03 -8.60 1.29
C PHE A 107 -0.26 -9.92 1.20
N THR A 108 -0.83 -11.04 1.64
CA THR A 108 -0.12 -12.33 1.72
C THR A 108 0.52 -12.74 0.38
N TRP A 109 -0.13 -12.41 -0.73
CA TRP A 109 0.34 -12.61 -2.11
C TRP A 109 1.65 -11.88 -2.46
N ALA A 110 1.99 -10.79 -1.78
CA ALA A 110 3.15 -9.96 -2.13
C ALA A 110 4.50 -10.67 -1.92
N THR A 111 4.53 -11.77 -1.16
CA THR A 111 5.74 -12.59 -0.95
C THR A 111 6.13 -13.26 -2.26
N GLU A 112 5.18 -13.92 -2.90
CA GLU A 112 5.39 -14.61 -4.17
C GLU A 112 5.74 -13.60 -5.28
N SER A 113 5.04 -12.47 -5.34
CA SER A 113 5.35 -11.40 -6.31
C SER A 113 6.75 -10.84 -6.15
N ALA A 114 7.24 -10.60 -4.93
CA ALA A 114 8.60 -10.10 -4.71
C ALA A 114 9.68 -11.18 -4.99
N GLN A 115 9.38 -12.43 -4.63
CA GLN A 115 10.29 -13.57 -4.82
C GLN A 115 10.62 -13.81 -6.29
N LYS A 116 9.67 -13.60 -7.22
CA LYS A 116 9.90 -13.72 -8.68
C LYS A 116 11.08 -12.88 -9.19
N PHE A 117 11.40 -11.78 -8.50
CA PHE A 117 12.46 -10.85 -8.87
C PHE A 117 13.64 -10.87 -7.89
N GLY A 118 13.68 -11.83 -6.97
CA GLY A 118 14.73 -11.92 -5.95
C GLY A 118 14.71 -10.79 -4.93
N VAL A 119 13.56 -10.09 -4.76
CA VAL A 119 13.42 -8.99 -3.80
C VAL A 119 12.95 -9.54 -2.45
N PRO A 120 13.67 -9.29 -1.34
CA PRO A 120 13.20 -9.70 -0.02
C PRO A 120 11.96 -8.91 0.40
N ARG A 121 11.00 -9.60 1.03
CA ARG A 121 9.80 -8.98 1.61
C ARG A 121 9.89 -8.96 3.14
N LEU A 122 9.63 -7.79 3.72
CA LEU A 122 9.35 -7.60 5.14
C LEU A 122 7.85 -7.41 5.36
N VAL A 123 7.30 -8.07 6.38
CA VAL A 123 5.89 -7.92 6.77
C VAL A 123 5.77 -6.86 7.85
N PHE A 124 4.87 -5.89 7.65
CA PHE A 124 4.53 -4.89 8.65
C PHE A 124 3.11 -5.13 9.17
N HIS A 125 2.97 -5.33 10.48
CA HIS A 125 1.68 -5.62 11.13
C HIS A 125 1.00 -4.34 11.68
N GLY A 126 1.77 -3.31 12.02
CA GLY A 126 1.24 -2.08 12.62
C GLY A 126 0.51 -2.28 13.96
N THR A 127 0.68 -3.43 14.62
CA THR A 127 0.06 -3.75 15.91
C THR A 127 0.94 -3.33 17.09
N SER A 128 0.34 -3.29 18.29
CA SER A 128 0.96 -2.96 19.58
C SER A 128 1.17 -1.46 19.84
N PHE A 129 1.29 -1.08 21.11
CA PHE A 129 1.58 0.30 21.55
C PHE A 129 3.10 0.52 21.61
N PHE A 130 3.64 1.33 20.69
CA PHE A 130 5.04 1.80 20.68
C PHE A 130 5.09 3.32 20.55
#